data_AF-A0A7Y3U7M2-F1
#
_entry.id   AF-A0A7Y3U7M2-F1
#
_cell.length_a   1.000
_cell.length_b   1.000
_cell.length_c   1.000
_cell.angle_alpha   90.00
_cell.angle_beta   90.00
_cell.angle_gamma   90.00
#
_symmetry.space_group_name_H-M   'P 1'
#
loop_
_entity.id
_entity.type
_entity.pdbx_description
1 polymer ?
#
loop_
_entity_poly.entity_id
_entity_poly.type
_entity_poly.pdbx_seq_one_letter_code
_entity_poly.pdbx_strand_id
1 'polypeptide(L)'
;MNLLKKIQFVLNVNCRQASQLLSDKSERPLAGYERAALRFHLFVCGPCRKYALFLLILRDVMMRISAEPNDAVHLSHESRSRIKATLEAHS
;
A
#
# COMPACT_ATOMS: atom_id res chain seq x y z
N MET A 1 9.49 17.52 13.82
CA MET A 1 8.19 17.33 14.50
C MET A 1 8.42 17.04 15.98
N ASN A 2 7.91 17.90 16.86
CA ASN A 2 8.06 17.78 18.31
C ASN A 2 7.29 16.56 18.87
N LEU A 3 7.74 16.04 20.01
CA LEU A 3 7.20 14.83 20.64
C LEU A 3 5.68 14.90 20.87
N LEU A 4 5.16 16.05 21.30
CA LEU A 4 3.72 16.27 21.49
C LEU A 4 2.91 16.05 20.20
N LYS A 5 3.42 16.49 19.04
CA LYS A 5 2.71 16.32 17.76
C LYS A 5 2.64 14.86 17.34
N LYS A 6 3.65 14.05 17.69
CA LYS A 6 3.62 12.59 17.45
C LYS A 6 2.60 11.89 18.35
N ILE A 7 2.51 12.28 19.62
CA ILE A 7 1.53 11.74 20.57
C ILE A 7 0.11 12.10 20.14
N GLN A 8 -0.12 13.37 19.78
CA GLN A 8 -1.40 13.82 19.25
C GLN A 8 -1.79 13.03 17.99
N PHE A 9 -0.84 12.82 17.09
CA PHE A 9 -1.08 12.03 15.87
C PHE A 9 -1.51 10.60 16.20
N VAL A 10 -0.90 9.94 17.19
CA VAL A 10 -1.28 8.58 17.60
C VAL A 10 -2.73 8.49 18.08
N LEU A 11 -3.20 9.50 18.82
CA LEU A 11 -4.53 9.52 19.41
C LEU A 11 -5.61 10.07 18.46
N ASN A 12 -5.23 10.84 17.43
CA ASN A 12 -6.15 11.56 16.55
C ASN A 12 -5.98 11.16 15.07
N VAL A 13 -5.93 9.85 14.80
CA VAL A 13 -6.02 9.31 13.44
C VAL A 13 -7.48 9.11 13.06
N ASN A 14 -7.89 9.69 11.95
CA ASN A 14 -9.20 9.43 11.35
C ASN A 14 -9.15 8.27 10.33
N CYS A 15 -10.32 7.79 9.89
CA CYS A 15 -10.42 6.65 8.98
C CYS A 15 -9.66 6.84 7.65
N ARG A 16 -9.61 8.08 7.11
CA ARG A 16 -8.88 8.40 5.87
C ARG A 16 -7.37 8.28 6.06
N GLN A 17 -6.85 8.82 7.17
CA GLN A 17 -5.44 8.68 7.52
C GLN A 17 -5.08 7.21 7.81
N ALA A 18 -5.96 6.47 8.49
CA ALA A 18 -5.76 5.04 8.73
C ALA A 18 -5.73 4.24 7.43
N SER A 19 -6.61 4.51 6.47
CA SER A 19 -6.60 3.84 5.17
C SER A 19 -5.34 4.18 4.35
N GLN A 20 -4.88 5.43 4.41
CA GLN A 20 -3.61 5.83 3.79
C GLN A 20 -2.43 5.09 4.41
N LEU A 21 -2.33 5.05 5.75
CA LEU A 21 -1.27 4.30 6.44
C LEU A 21 -1.31 2.79 6.14
N LEU A 22 -2.50 2.21 5.95
CA LEU A 22 -2.66 0.81 5.54
C LEU A 22 -2.14 0.56 4.13
N SER A 23 -2.39 1.48 3.19
CA SER A 23 -1.85 1.41 1.82
C SER A 23 -0.33 1.58 1.83
N ASP A 24 0.15 2.63 2.51
CA ASP A 24 1.57 2.97 2.64
C ASP A 24 2.39 1.81 3.19
N LYS A 25 1.84 1.01 4.13
CA LYS A 25 2.52 -0.16 4.69
C LYS A 25 2.97 -1.16 3.62
N SER A 26 2.34 -1.17 2.45
CA SER A 26 2.71 -2.05 1.34
C SER A 26 3.84 -1.52 0.48
N GLU A 27 4.03 -0.20 0.43
CA GLU A 27 5.03 0.49 -0.40
C GLU A 27 6.26 0.92 0.41
N ARG A 28 6.06 1.32 1.67
CA ARG A 28 7.11 1.83 2.57
C ARG A 28 6.99 1.26 3.99
N PRO A 29 8.10 1.16 4.72
CA PRO A 29 8.04 0.91 6.15
C PRO A 29 7.41 2.11 6.87
N LEU A 30 6.37 1.84 7.65
CA LEU A 30 5.78 2.84 8.55
C LEU A 30 6.74 3.15 9.71
N ALA A 31 6.83 4.43 10.09
CA ALA A 31 7.52 4.87 11.28
C ALA A 31 6.85 4.33 12.56
N GLY A 32 7.60 4.25 13.66
CA GLY A 32 7.09 3.67 14.91
C GLY A 32 5.81 4.33 15.44
N TYR A 33 5.73 5.67 15.37
CA TYR A 33 4.54 6.41 15.79
C TYR A 33 3.35 6.18 14.83
N GLU A 34 3.59 6.05 13.52
CA GLU A 34 2.55 5.73 12.54
C GLU A 34 1.96 4.34 12.79
N ARG A 35 2.79 3.35 13.15
CA ARG A 35 2.32 2.02 13.54
C ARG A 35 1.49 2.06 14.81
N ALA A 36 1.92 2.82 15.82
CA ALA A 36 1.17 2.95 17.07
C ALA A 36 -0.20 3.61 16.82
N ALA A 37 -0.22 4.67 16.02
CA ALA A 37 -1.42 5.38 15.60
C ALA A 37 -2.41 4.46 14.86
N LEU A 38 -1.90 3.71 13.88
CA LEU A 38 -2.71 2.76 13.12
C LEU A 38 -3.25 1.62 14.00
N ARG A 39 -2.43 1.05 14.88
CA ARG A 39 -2.87 -0.01 15.82
C ARG A 39 -3.97 0.48 16.74
N PHE A 40 -3.82 1.69 17.30
CA PHE A 40 -4.84 2.29 18.15
C PHE A 40 -6.15 2.50 17.37
N HIS A 41 -6.08 3.07 16.17
CA HIS A 41 -7.27 3.28 15.35
C HIS A 41 -7.99 1.97 14.99
N LEU A 42 -7.25 0.91 14.64
CA LEU A 42 -7.82 -0.41 14.32
C LEU A 42 -8.47 -1.12 15.53
N PHE A 43 -8.04 -0.76 16.74
CA PHE A 43 -8.66 -1.24 17.98
C PHE A 43 -10.07 -0.66 18.14
N VAL A 44 -10.22 0.65 17.93
CA VAL A 44 -11.50 1.36 18.14
C VAL A 44 -12.43 1.34 16.92
N CYS A 45 -11.90 1.22 15.70
CA CYS A 45 -12.65 1.30 14.45
C CYS A 45 -12.81 -0.06 13.77
N GLY A 46 -14.01 -0.65 13.88
CA GLY A 46 -14.37 -1.91 13.23
C GLY A 46 -14.26 -1.90 11.70
N PRO A 47 -14.76 -0.88 10.98
CA PRO A 47 -14.63 -0.78 9.53
C PRO A 47 -13.18 -0.81 9.03
N CYS A 48 -12.29 -0.03 9.66
CA CYS A 48 -10.88 -0.01 9.28
C CYS A 48 -10.19 -1.36 9.53
N ARG A 49 -10.60 -2.10 10.57
CA ARG A 49 -10.12 -3.47 10.82
C ARG A 49 -10.54 -4.43 9.71
N LYS A 50 -11.79 -4.36 9.24
CA LYS A 50 -12.26 -5.17 8.09
C LYS A 50 -11.48 -4.83 6.82
N TYR A 51 -11.26 -3.55 6.56
CA TYR A 51 -10.47 -3.08 5.42
C TYR A 51 -9.02 -3.59 5.48
N ALA A 52 -8.38 -3.52 6.65
CA ALA A 52 -7.03 -4.06 6.85
C ALA A 52 -6.96 -5.57 6.54
N LEU A 53 -7.97 -6.34 6.95
CA LEU A 53 -8.05 -7.77 6.64
C LEU A 53 -8.22 -8.00 5.13
N PHE A 54 -9.09 -7.22 4.47
CA PHE A 54 -9.30 -7.31 3.02
C PHE A 54 -8.01 -7.06 2.24
N LEU A 55 -7.21 -6.06 2.63
CA LEU A 55 -5.92 -5.80 2.00
C LEU A 55 -4.94 -6.97 2.16
N LEU A 56 -4.95 -7.67 3.31
CA LEU A 56 -4.11 -8.85 3.51
C LEU A 56 -4.52 -10.00 2.59
N ILE A 57 -5.83 -10.25 2.48
CA ILE A 57 -6.38 -11.28 1.58
C ILE A 57 -6.02 -10.95 0.13
N LEU A 58 -6.23 -9.70 -0.28
CA LEU A 58 -5.93 -9.25 -1.64
C LEU A 58 -4.45 -9.47 -1.97
N ARG A 59 -3.55 -9.12 -1.05
CA ARG A 59 -2.11 -9.31 -1.22
C ARG A 59 -1.73 -10.79 -1.30
N ASP A 60 -2.32 -11.63 -0.45
CA ASP A 60 -2.09 -13.08 -0.48
C ASP A 60 -2.52 -13.68 -1.84
N VAL A 61 -3.71 -13.33 -2.32
CA VAL A 61 -4.20 -13.75 -3.63
C VAL A 61 -3.28 -13.27 -4.76
N MET A 62 -2.87 -12.01 -4.76
CA MET A 62 -1.95 -11.47 -5.77
C MET A 62 -0.60 -12.20 -5.78
N MET A 63 -0.04 -12.50 -4.59
CA MET A 63 1.21 -13.24 -4.48
C MET A 63 1.06 -14.67 -5.01
N ARG A 64 -0.06 -15.35 -4.74
CA ARG A 64 -0.33 -16.69 -5.28
C ARG A 64 -0.46 -16.68 -6.80
N ILE A 65 -1.19 -15.72 -7.37
CA ILE A 65 -1.30 -15.55 -8.83
C ILE A 65 0.06 -15.28 -9.46
N SER A 66 0.92 -14.52 -8.79
CA SER A 66 2.27 -14.20 -9.28
C SER A 66 3.28 -15.35 -9.10
N ALA A 67 2.99 -16.31 -8.22
CA ALA A 67 3.86 -17.44 -7.90
C ALA A 67 3.56 -18.69 -8.75
N GLU A 68 2.36 -18.79 -9.34
CA GLU A 68 2.12 -19.71 -10.45
C GLU A 68 3.13 -19.41 -11.58
N PRO A 69 3.75 -20.43 -12.22
CA PRO A 69 4.59 -20.24 -13.39
C PRO A 69 3.70 -19.80 -14.56
N ASN A 70 3.30 -18.54 -14.53
CA ASN A 70 2.70 -17.88 -15.66
C ASN A 70 3.84 -17.73 -16.67
N ASP A 71 3.80 -18.51 -17.75
CA ASP A 71 4.65 -18.31 -18.92
C ASP A 71 4.72 -16.80 -19.17
N ALA A 72 5.91 -16.27 -18.92
CA ALA A 72 6.20 -14.90 -18.56
C ALA A 72 5.16 -13.86 -19.01
N VAL A 73 4.71 -13.00 -18.08
CA VAL A 73 4.07 -11.72 -18.40
C VAL A 73 5.07 -10.88 -19.20
N HIS A 74 5.19 -11.18 -20.48
CA HIS A 74 5.97 -10.45 -21.46
C HIS A 74 5.03 -9.50 -22.15
N LEU A 75 5.40 -8.23 -22.18
CA LEU A 75 4.84 -7.31 -23.17
C LEU A 75 5.02 -7.96 -24.54
N SER A 76 3.95 -7.98 -25.34
CA SER A 76 4.09 -8.39 -26.74
C SER A 76 5.17 -7.53 -27.40
N HIS A 77 5.84 -8.10 -28.39
CA HIS A 77 6.88 -7.38 -29.13
C HIS A 77 6.37 -6.03 -29.67
N GLU A 78 5.10 -5.99 -30.07
CA GLU A 78 4.41 -4.78 -30.51
C GLU A 78 4.28 -3.73 -29.40
N SER A 79 3.76 -4.10 -28.22
CA SER A 79 3.63 -3.19 -27.08
C SER A 79 4.99 -2.62 -26.66
N ARG A 80 6.04 -3.45 -26.67
CA ARG A 80 7.41 -3.04 -26.35
C ARG A 80 7.95 -2.02 -27.36
N SER A 81 7.70 -2.26 -28.65
CA SER A 81 8.16 -1.38 -29.74
C SER A 81 7.48 -0.01 -29.68
N ARG A 82 6.18 0.03 -29.38
CA ARG A 82 5.41 1.29 -29.21
C ARG A 82 5.89 2.13 -28.03
N ILE A 83 6.17 1.49 -26.89
CA ILE A 83 6.69 2.19 -25.71
C ILE A 83 8.07 2.77 -26.00
N LYS A 84 8.95 1.99 -26.63
CA LYS A 84 10.31 2.44 -26.99
C LYS A 84 10.28 3.65 -27.92
N ALA A 85 9.48 3.59 -29.00
CA ALA A 85 9.34 4.70 -29.94
C ALA A 85 8.82 5.99 -29.27
N THR A 86 7.93 5.86 -28.27
CA THR A 86 7.37 7.02 -27.56
C THR A 86 8.43 7.68 -26.66
N LEU A 87 9.24 6.87 -25.97
CA LEU A 87 10.35 7.34 -25.14
C LEU A 87 11.44 8.02 -25.96
N GLU A 88 11.79 7.48 -27.12
CA GLU A 88 12.78 8.06 -28.05
C GLU A 88 12.28 9.35 -28.72
N ALA A 89 10.97 9.50 -28.92
CA ALA A 89 10.39 10.72 -29.49
C ALA A 89 10.33 11.91 -28.51
N HIS A 90 10.50 11.67 -27.21
CA HIS A 90 10.43 12.69 -26.15
C HIS A 90 11.73 12.82 -25.33
N SER A 91 12.83 12.23 -25.82
CA SER A 91 14.21 12.43 -25.33
C SER A 91 14.95 13.44 -26.17
#